data_AF-A0AA36D410-F1
#
_entry.id   AF-A0AA36D410-F1
#
_cell.length_a   1.000
_cell.length_b   1.000
_cell.length_c   1.000
_cell.angle_alpha   90.00
_cell.angle_beta   90.00
_cell.angle_gamma   90.00
#
_symmetry.space_group_name_H-M   'P 1'
#
loop_
_entity.id
_entity.type
_entity.pdbx_description
1 polymer ?
#
loop_
_entity_poly.entity_id
_entity_poly.type
_entity_poly.pdbx_seq_one_letter_code
_entity_poly.pdbx_strand_id
1 'polypeptide(L)'
;MSSPLDKLPQEVKTLIPKENTDFCSSLTEDEAKHLKCLLDQHKSFDNVDAMMEECHGKCDTLHQKFGSMLARNKVRLAGLSDSAAAFSKEAMHYVCEVKGNLLHGKDVDAAKAKQIRDKFAALSPEDRAAVRKNNPDIQF
;
A
#
# COMPACT_ATOMS: atom_id res chain seq x y z
N MET A 1 -6.14 4.36 21.50
CA MET A 1 -5.43 5.41 20.74
C MET A 1 -6.06 5.47 19.36
N SER A 2 -6.29 6.66 18.78
CA SER A 2 -6.77 6.78 17.39
C SER A 2 -5.72 6.20 16.44
N SER A 3 -6.14 5.47 15.42
CA SER A 3 -5.21 4.94 14.42
C SER A 3 -4.53 6.11 13.70
N PRO A 4 -3.22 6.06 13.37
CA PRO A 4 -2.58 7.06 12.52
C PRO A 4 -3.32 7.25 11.18
N LEU A 5 -4.04 6.23 10.73
CA LEU A 5 -4.89 6.28 9.54
C LEU A 5 -6.06 7.26 9.68
N ASP A 6 -6.58 7.49 10.89
CA ASP A 6 -7.71 8.39 11.14
C ASP A 6 -7.36 9.85 10.82
N LYS A 7 -6.07 10.19 10.86
CA LYS A 7 -5.56 11.55 10.59
C LYS A 7 -5.31 11.81 9.11
N LEU A 8 -5.39 10.80 8.25
CA LEU A 8 -5.18 10.98 6.81
C LEU A 8 -6.31 11.83 6.20
N PRO A 9 -5.99 12.67 5.19
CA PRO A 9 -7.00 13.32 4.37
C PRO A 9 -7.91 12.29 3.68
N GLN A 10 -9.18 12.65 3.48
CA GLN A 10 -10.19 11.73 2.95
C GLN A 10 -9.86 11.23 1.54
N GLU A 11 -9.28 12.10 0.73
CA GLU A 11 -8.80 11.81 -0.62
C GLU A 11 -7.67 10.78 -0.66
N VAL A 12 -6.90 10.65 0.43
CA VAL A 12 -5.85 9.63 0.60
C VAL A 12 -6.46 8.32 1.12
N LYS A 13 -7.31 8.39 2.16
CA LYS A 13 -7.93 7.22 2.79
C LYS A 13 -8.64 6.31 1.80
N THR A 14 -9.37 6.92 0.88
CA THR A 14 -10.17 6.22 -0.14
C THR A 14 -9.33 5.49 -1.21
N LEU A 15 -8.03 5.77 -1.28
CA LEU A 15 -7.09 5.07 -2.17
C LEU A 15 -6.40 3.87 -1.48
N ILE A 16 -6.62 3.65 -0.19
CA ILE A 16 -5.95 2.59 0.58
C ILE A 16 -6.80 1.32 0.54
N PRO A 17 -6.28 0.20 0.00
CA PRO A 17 -6.96 -1.09 0.04
C PRO A 17 -7.29 -1.53 1.47
N LYS A 18 -8.38 -2.27 1.65
CA LYS A 18 -8.82 -2.77 2.95
C LYS A 18 -7.74 -3.58 3.66
N GLU A 19 -7.06 -4.50 2.97
CA GLU A 19 -5.98 -5.30 3.55
C GLU A 19 -4.83 -4.45 4.07
N ASN A 20 -4.61 -3.27 3.47
CA ASN A 20 -3.57 -2.34 3.89
C ASN A 20 -3.95 -1.64 5.19
N THR A 21 -5.23 -1.30 5.35
CA THR A 21 -5.81 -0.74 6.58
C THR A 21 -5.86 -1.79 7.69
N ASP A 22 -6.31 -3.01 7.38
CA ASP A 22 -6.39 -4.14 8.31
C ASP A 22 -4.99 -4.51 8.83
N PHE A 23 -4.00 -4.57 7.93
CA PHE A 23 -2.60 -4.80 8.30
C PHE A 23 -2.12 -3.76 9.31
N CYS A 24 -2.24 -2.46 9.00
CA CYS A 24 -1.81 -1.39 9.89
C CYS A 24 -2.54 -1.42 11.24
N SER A 25 -3.83 -1.76 11.25
CA SER A 25 -4.61 -1.87 12.49
C SER A 25 -4.26 -3.11 13.33
N SER A 26 -3.66 -4.13 12.71
CA SER A 26 -3.25 -5.37 13.37
C SER A 26 -1.86 -5.34 13.99
N LEU A 27 -1.08 -4.27 13.74
CA LEU A 27 0.29 -4.14 14.23
C LEU A 27 0.29 -3.83 15.72
N THR A 28 1.12 -4.53 16.47
CA THR A 28 1.53 -4.09 17.80
C THR A 28 2.51 -2.92 17.70
N GLU A 29 2.77 -2.21 18.80
CA GLU A 29 3.77 -1.16 18.83
C GLU A 29 5.18 -1.68 18.46
N ASP A 30 5.50 -2.91 18.84
CA ASP A 30 6.78 -3.54 18.55
C ASP A 30 6.91 -3.91 17.06
N GLU A 31 5.88 -4.53 16.49
CA GLU A 31 5.81 -4.82 15.05
C GLU A 31 5.87 -3.54 14.21
N ALA A 32 5.24 -2.45 14.66
CA ALA A 32 5.31 -1.16 14.00
C ALA A 32 6.73 -0.57 14.01
N LYS A 33 7.50 -0.76 15.08
CA LYS A 33 8.92 -0.36 15.14
C LYS A 33 9.78 -1.17 14.16
N HIS A 34 9.58 -2.48 14.11
CA HIS A 34 10.27 -3.35 13.14
C HIS A 34 9.92 -2.98 11.70
N LEU A 35 8.64 -2.75 11.40
CA LEU A 35 8.21 -2.30 10.08
C LEU A 35 8.82 -0.95 9.71
N LYS A 36 8.88 0.00 10.66
CA LYS A 36 9.54 1.29 10.44
C LYS A 36 11.02 1.11 10.09
N CYS A 37 11.74 0.29 10.84
CA CYS A 37 13.15 -0.02 10.57
C CYS A 37 13.35 -0.67 9.19
N LEU A 38 12.49 -1.61 8.79
CA LEU A 38 12.51 -2.20 7.45
C LEU A 38 12.28 -1.13 6.37
N LEU A 39 11.32 -0.24 6.57
CA LEU A 39 11.05 0.84 5.62
C LEU A 39 12.16 1.88 5.57
N ASP A 40 12.92 2.12 6.64
CA ASP A 40 14.12 2.96 6.58
C ASP A 40 15.21 2.36 5.68
N GLN A 41 15.24 1.02 5.60
CA GLN A 41 16.18 0.26 4.78
C GLN A 41 15.64 -0.06 3.38
N HIS A 42 14.46 0.44 3.00
CA HIS A 42 13.80 0.02 1.75
C HIS A 42 14.66 0.22 0.49
N LYS A 43 15.51 1.24 0.47
CA LYS A 43 16.41 1.53 -0.66
C LYS A 43 17.59 0.55 -0.77
N SER A 44 17.87 -0.19 0.29
CA SER A 44 18.94 -1.18 0.36
C SER A 44 18.48 -2.57 -0.06
N PHE A 45 17.18 -2.78 -0.32
CA PHE A 45 16.66 -4.05 -0.82
C PHE A 45 16.50 -4.00 -2.33
N ASP A 46 17.00 -5.03 -3.01
CA ASP A 46 16.88 -5.15 -4.47
C ASP A 46 15.44 -5.39 -4.92
N ASN A 47 14.62 -6.01 -4.08
CA ASN A 47 13.23 -6.34 -4.34
C ASN A 47 12.45 -6.60 -3.04
N VAL A 48 11.14 -6.85 -3.18
CA VAL A 48 10.25 -7.12 -2.05
C VAL A 48 10.60 -8.44 -1.34
N ASP A 49 11.10 -9.46 -2.05
CA ASP A 49 11.43 -10.75 -1.44
C ASP A 49 12.62 -10.60 -0.47
N ALA A 50 13.65 -9.85 -0.84
CA ALA A 50 14.77 -9.51 0.04
C ALA A 50 14.31 -8.73 1.30
N MET A 51 13.36 -7.81 1.14
CA MET A 51 12.75 -7.11 2.29
C MET A 51 11.97 -8.08 3.20
N MET A 52 11.28 -9.08 2.63
CA MET A 52 10.55 -10.09 3.41
C MET A 52 11.50 -11.02 4.16
N GLU A 53 12.63 -11.41 3.56
CA GLU A 53 13.65 -12.21 4.26
C GLU A 53 14.21 -11.47 5.48
N GLU A 54 14.55 -10.17 5.34
CA GLU A 54 14.97 -9.33 6.47
C GLU A 54 13.86 -9.19 7.52
N CYS A 55 12.60 -9.09 7.07
CA CYS A 55 11.45 -9.04 7.96
C CYS A 55 11.32 -10.32 8.80
N HIS A 56 11.49 -11.48 8.18
CA HIS A 56 11.48 -12.78 8.86
C HIS A 56 12.60 -12.87 9.90
N GLY A 57 13.81 -12.46 9.55
CA GLY A 57 14.95 -12.46 10.49
C GLY A 57 14.76 -11.57 11.74
N LYS A 58 13.87 -10.56 11.67
CA LYS A 58 13.60 -9.62 12.77
C LYS A 58 12.34 -9.96 13.56
N CYS A 59 11.26 -10.34 12.89
CA CYS A 59 9.95 -10.52 13.51
C CYS A 59 9.03 -11.42 12.66
N ASP A 60 8.91 -12.69 13.03
CA ASP A 60 8.09 -13.69 12.33
C ASP A 60 6.61 -13.30 12.21
N THR A 61 6.02 -12.73 13.28
CA THR A 61 4.60 -12.34 13.27
C THR A 61 4.36 -11.18 12.31
N LEU A 62 5.27 -10.21 12.26
CA LEU A 62 5.24 -9.14 11.27
C LEU A 62 5.42 -9.71 9.86
N HIS A 63 6.38 -10.62 9.66
CA HIS A 63 6.60 -11.28 8.37
C HIS A 63 5.34 -11.97 7.85
N GLN A 64 4.64 -12.73 8.69
CA GLN A 64 3.39 -13.40 8.33
C GLN A 64 2.28 -12.39 7.96
N LYS A 65 2.07 -11.37 8.79
CA LYS A 65 1.05 -10.33 8.55
C LYS A 65 1.34 -9.55 7.27
N PHE A 66 2.60 -9.14 7.08
CA PHE A 66 3.04 -8.34 5.95
C PHE A 66 2.99 -9.16 4.65
N GLY A 67 3.44 -10.41 4.69
CA GLY A 67 3.36 -11.34 3.56
C GLY A 67 1.92 -11.62 3.13
N SER A 68 1.00 -11.83 4.09
CA SER A 68 -0.43 -11.99 3.81
C SER A 68 -1.05 -10.74 3.16
N MET A 69 -0.69 -9.55 3.63
CA MET A 69 -1.12 -8.29 3.00
C MET A 69 -0.58 -8.17 1.55
N LEU A 70 0.70 -8.45 1.32
CA LEU A 70 1.30 -8.40 -0.02
C LEU A 70 0.67 -9.42 -0.98
N ALA A 71 0.41 -10.65 -0.51
CA ALA A 71 -0.24 -11.68 -1.31
C ALA A 71 -1.65 -11.26 -1.76
N ARG A 72 -2.45 -10.67 -0.87
CA ARG A 72 -3.79 -10.14 -1.21
C ARG A 72 -3.71 -9.00 -2.23
N ASN A 73 -2.76 -8.09 -2.06
CA ASN A 73 -2.52 -7.03 -3.04
C ASN A 73 -2.12 -7.56 -4.42
N LYS A 74 -1.28 -8.61 -4.49
CA LYS A 74 -0.89 -9.23 -5.76
C LYS A 74 -2.10 -9.76 -6.55
N VAL A 75 -3.12 -10.28 -5.88
CA VAL A 75 -4.35 -10.77 -6.52
C VAL A 75 -5.11 -9.66 -7.26
N ARG A 76 -5.03 -8.40 -6.78
CA ARG A 76 -5.67 -7.24 -7.43
C ARG A 76 -5.13 -6.94 -8.84
N LEU A 77 -3.96 -7.48 -9.18
CA LEU A 77 -3.34 -7.32 -10.49
C LEU A 77 -3.76 -8.40 -11.50
N ALA A 78 -4.42 -9.47 -11.05
CA ALA A 78 -4.74 -10.60 -11.90
C ALA A 78 -5.73 -10.21 -13.02
N GLY A 79 -5.39 -10.58 -14.26
CA GLY A 79 -6.24 -10.34 -15.42
C GLY A 79 -6.33 -8.87 -15.88
N LEU A 80 -5.53 -7.98 -15.31
CA LEU A 80 -5.38 -6.62 -15.82
C LEU A 80 -4.53 -6.61 -17.09
N SER A 81 -4.82 -5.66 -17.99
CA SER A 81 -3.92 -5.31 -19.09
C SER A 81 -2.59 -4.76 -18.54
N ASP A 82 -1.54 -4.68 -19.37
CA ASP A 82 -0.26 -4.10 -18.97
C ASP A 82 -0.41 -2.64 -18.51
N SER A 83 -1.26 -1.87 -19.17
CA SER A 83 -1.57 -0.48 -18.83
C SER A 83 -2.25 -0.37 -17.46
N ALA A 84 -3.30 -1.16 -17.24
CA ALA A 84 -4.01 -1.20 -15.96
C ALA A 84 -3.10 -1.71 -14.82
N ALA A 85 -2.28 -2.74 -15.07
CA ALA A 85 -1.35 -3.28 -14.10
C ALA A 85 -0.25 -2.27 -13.74
N ALA A 86 0.28 -1.51 -14.71
CA ALA A 86 1.24 -0.44 -14.45
C ALA A 86 0.63 0.66 -13.57
N PHE A 87 -0.59 1.10 -13.88
CA PHE A 87 -1.33 2.04 -13.03
C PHE A 87 -1.53 1.50 -11.61
N SER A 88 -2.01 0.25 -11.46
CA SER A 88 -2.26 -0.34 -10.14
C SER A 88 -0.97 -0.48 -9.31
N LYS A 89 0.17 -0.78 -9.93
CA LYS A 89 1.48 -0.79 -9.27
C LYS A 89 1.87 0.60 -8.78
N GLU A 90 1.63 1.64 -9.59
CA GLU A 90 1.90 3.03 -9.18
C GLU A 90 1.03 3.45 -7.98
N ALA A 91 -0.27 3.16 -8.03
CA ALA A 91 -1.19 3.42 -6.91
C ALA A 91 -0.77 2.66 -5.64
N MET A 92 -0.34 1.39 -5.77
CA MET A 92 0.19 0.62 -4.65
C MET A 92 1.47 1.22 -4.07
N HIS A 93 2.37 1.72 -4.91
CA HIS A 93 3.58 2.40 -4.45
C HIS A 93 3.23 3.66 -3.63
N TYR A 94 2.26 4.45 -4.08
CA TYR A 94 1.76 5.59 -3.31
C TYR A 94 1.19 5.18 -1.94
N VAL A 95 0.41 4.08 -1.88
CA VAL A 95 -0.09 3.56 -0.60
C VAL A 95 1.07 3.14 0.34
N CYS A 96 2.14 2.56 -0.20
CA CYS A 96 3.33 2.22 0.58
C CYS A 96 4.05 3.47 1.11
N GLU A 97 4.18 4.52 0.29
CA GLU A 97 4.74 5.81 0.72
C GLU A 97 3.91 6.44 1.85
N VAL A 98 2.58 6.47 1.72
CA VAL A 98 1.66 6.98 2.76
C VAL A 98 1.89 6.26 4.08
N LYS A 99 1.98 4.93 4.05
CA LYS A 99 2.28 4.12 5.24
C LYS A 99 3.64 4.44 5.83
N GLY A 100 4.66 4.55 4.99
CA GLY A 100 6.00 4.94 5.40
C GLY A 100 5.99 6.29 6.10
N ASN A 101 5.35 7.30 5.51
CA ASN A 101 5.25 8.63 6.11
C ASN A 101 4.52 8.61 7.45
N LEU A 102 3.40 7.88 7.55
CA LEU A 102 2.67 7.72 8.82
C LEU A 102 3.52 7.12 9.94
N LEU A 103 4.28 6.05 9.67
CA LEU A 103 5.19 5.44 10.66
C LEU A 103 6.33 6.38 11.08
N HIS A 104 6.67 7.34 10.23
CA HIS A 104 7.68 8.36 10.50
C HIS A 104 7.11 9.65 11.11
N GLY A 105 5.78 9.76 11.24
CA GLY A 105 5.13 11.00 11.65
C GLY A 105 5.32 12.14 10.64
N LYS A 106 5.53 11.81 9.36
CA LYS A 106 5.66 12.76 8.25
C LYS A 106 4.29 13.01 7.61
N ASP A 107 4.17 14.18 6.98
CA ASP A 107 2.99 14.53 6.21
C ASP A 107 2.82 13.62 4.98
N VAL A 108 1.58 13.49 4.53
CA VAL A 108 1.22 12.73 3.33
C VAL A 108 0.92 13.66 2.17
N ASP A 109 1.35 13.27 0.97
CA ASP A 109 1.20 14.10 -0.22
C ASP A 109 -0.20 13.94 -0.85
N ALA A 110 -1.14 14.77 -0.42
CA ALA A 110 -2.48 14.82 -0.98
C ALA A 110 -2.50 15.22 -2.48
N ALA A 111 -1.50 15.95 -2.97
CA ALA A 111 -1.40 16.28 -4.39
C ALA A 111 -1.11 15.02 -5.22
N LYS A 112 -0.29 14.11 -4.70
CA LYS A 112 -0.05 12.80 -5.33
C LYS A 112 -1.30 11.91 -5.33
N ALA A 113 -2.13 11.94 -4.29
CA ALA A 113 -3.44 11.27 -4.33
C ALA A 113 -4.30 11.77 -5.50
N LYS A 114 -4.35 13.09 -5.73
CA LYS A 114 -5.06 13.67 -6.88
C LYS A 114 -4.47 13.19 -8.21
N GLN A 115 -3.14 13.16 -8.34
CA GLN A 115 -2.47 12.66 -9.55
C GLN A 115 -2.83 11.19 -9.86
N ILE A 116 -2.93 10.33 -8.84
CA ILE A 116 -3.39 8.95 -9.02
C ILE A 116 -4.81 8.90 -9.60
N ARG A 117 -5.71 9.78 -9.13
CA ARG A 117 -7.09 9.85 -9.67
C ARG A 117 -7.12 10.37 -11.10
N ASP A 118 -6.33 11.40 -11.40
CA ASP A 118 -6.23 11.95 -12.75
C ASP A 118 -5.69 10.89 -13.73
N LYS A 119 -4.69 10.10 -13.31
CA LYS A 119 -4.17 8.96 -14.07
C LYS A 119 -5.21 7.86 -14.25
N PHE A 120 -5.96 7.52 -13.20
CA PHE A 120 -7.06 6.57 -13.32
C PHE A 120 -8.12 7.06 -14.33
N ALA A 121 -8.50 8.34 -14.27
CA ALA A 121 -9.45 8.94 -15.19
C ALA A 121 -8.94 8.93 -16.64
N ALA A 122 -7.64 9.01 -16.85
CA ALA A 122 -7.00 8.94 -18.17
C ALA A 122 -6.93 7.52 -18.77
N LEU A 123 -7.16 6.46 -17.98
CA LEU A 123 -7.20 5.09 -18.48
C LEU A 123 -8.37 4.87 -19.46
N SER A 124 -8.25 3.83 -20.29
CA SER A 124 -9.34 3.40 -21.16
C SER A 124 -10.58 3.02 -20.34
N PRO A 125 -11.81 3.13 -20.90
CA PRO A 125 -13.02 2.70 -20.21
C PRO A 125 -12.96 1.24 -19.72
N GLU A 126 -12.36 0.35 -20.52
CA GLU A 126 -12.17 -1.07 -20.19
C GLU A 126 -11.22 -1.24 -19.01
N ASP A 127 -10.05 -0.59 -19.04
CA ASP A 127 -9.08 -0.64 -17.95
C ASP A 127 -9.65 -0.08 -16.65
N ARG A 128 -10.39 1.03 -16.71
CA ARG A 128 -11.06 1.59 -15.52
C ARG A 128 -12.06 0.61 -14.92
N ALA A 129 -12.81 -0.11 -15.76
CA ALA A 129 -13.76 -1.11 -15.31
C ALA A 129 -13.05 -2.31 -14.68
N ALA A 130 -11.98 -2.81 -15.30
CA ALA A 130 -11.17 -3.92 -14.78
C ALA A 130 -10.51 -3.56 -13.44
N VAL A 131 -9.88 -2.39 -13.34
CA VAL A 131 -9.27 -1.90 -12.10
C VAL A 131 -10.32 -1.77 -10.99
N ARG A 132 -11.50 -1.19 -11.26
CA ARG A 132 -12.59 -1.11 -10.27
C ARG A 132 -13.10 -2.48 -9.85
N LYS A 133 -13.27 -3.41 -10.80
CA LYS A 133 -13.71 -4.78 -10.50
C LYS A 133 -12.74 -5.49 -9.55
N ASN A 134 -11.44 -5.31 -9.77
CA ASN A 134 -10.40 -5.90 -8.91
C ASN A 134 -10.20 -5.13 -7.60
N ASN A 135 -10.75 -3.92 -7.47
CA ASN A 135 -10.59 -3.04 -6.32
C ASN A 135 -11.93 -2.43 -5.86
N PRO A 136 -12.92 -3.25 -5.48
CA PRO A 136 -14.27 -2.77 -5.16
C PRO A 136 -14.34 -1.89 -3.90
N ASP A 137 -13.30 -1.94 -3.08
CA ASP A 137 -13.14 -1.20 -1.83
C ASP A 137 -12.40 0.14 -1.99
N ILE A 138 -11.86 0.42 -3.18
CA ILE A 138 -11.09 1.64 -3.48
C ILE A 138 -11.95 2.60 -4.28
N GLN A 139 -11.91 3.89 -3.91
CA GLN A 139 -12.57 4.94 -4.67
C GLN A 139 -11.50 5.75 -5.40
N PHE A 140 -11.34 5.48 -6.70
CA PHE A 140 -10.49 6.24 -7.63
C PHE A 140 -11.23 7.46 -8.18
#